data_AF-Q5DCS2-F1
#
_entry.id   AF-Q5DCS2-F1
#
_cell.length_a   1.000
_cell.length_b   1.000
_cell.length_c   1.000
_cell.angle_alpha   90.00
_cell.angle_beta   90.00
_cell.angle_gamma   90.00
#
_symmetry.space_group_name_H-M   'P 1'
#
loop_
_entity.id
_entity.type
_entity.pdbx_description
1 polymer ?
#
loop_
_entity_poly.entity_id
_entity_poly.type
_entity_poly.pdbx_seq_one_letter_code
_entity_poly.pdbx_strand_id
1 'polypeptide(L)'
;MESERDEDYPIGVLIEELRGEDLHVRLQSIRKIATIALALGPEKTRSQLIPFLTETIYDEDEVLLTLAEQIGTLVPYVGGSEYAHSLLPPLESLAAVEETVVRDRAVETLRKLAPDHTTEAMERYFNPMLHRLATGDWFTSRTSACALFSVVYPRVRSSNVGNYLIFLKTS
;
A
#
# COMPACT_ATOMS: atom_id res chain seq x y z
N MET A 1 -18.77 -14.16 23.52
CA MET A 1 -19.52 -14.05 22.25
C MET A 1 -20.25 -12.71 22.08
N GLU A 2 -20.33 -11.83 23.10
CA GLU A 2 -20.81 -10.45 22.91
C GLU A 2 -19.68 -9.44 22.67
N SER A 3 -18.46 -9.68 23.17
CA SER A 3 -17.30 -8.81 22.99
C SER A 3 -16.77 -8.74 21.55
N GLU A 4 -16.88 -9.82 20.77
CA GLU A 4 -16.41 -9.83 19.37
C GLU A 4 -17.30 -9.01 18.43
N ARG A 5 -18.60 -8.85 18.74
CA ARG A 5 -19.53 -8.12 17.87
C ARG A 5 -19.39 -6.60 17.97
N ASP A 6 -19.02 -6.07 19.13
CA ASP A 6 -18.81 -4.63 19.31
C ASP A 6 -17.46 -4.15 18.75
N GLU A 7 -16.44 -5.01 18.75
CA GLU A 7 -15.10 -4.65 18.25
C GLU A 7 -14.98 -4.65 16.72
N ASP A 8 -15.79 -5.44 16.00
CA ASP A 8 -15.79 -5.48 14.53
C ASP A 8 -16.83 -4.51 13.92
N TYR A 9 -17.60 -3.81 14.75
CA TYR A 9 -18.57 -2.80 14.31
C TYR A 9 -17.95 -1.68 13.44
N PRO A 10 -16.76 -1.11 13.78
CA PRO A 10 -16.17 -0.03 12.98
C PRO A 10 -15.81 -0.45 11.55
N ILE A 11 -15.34 -1.69 11.35
CA ILE A 11 -15.01 -2.20 10.02
C ILE A 11 -16.28 -2.60 9.25
N GLY A 12 -17.30 -3.13 9.93
CA GLY A 12 -18.59 -3.45 9.33
C GLY A 12 -19.24 -2.23 8.68
N VAL A 13 -19.29 -1.10 9.41
CA VAL A 13 -19.82 0.17 8.88
C VAL A 13 -19.00 0.65 7.68
N LEU A 14 -17.67 0.59 7.75
CA LEU A 14 -16.80 0.98 6.64
C LEU A 14 -17.05 0.13 5.39
N ILE A 15 -17.19 -1.18 5.56
CA ILE A 15 -17.45 -2.11 4.45
C ILE A 15 -18.80 -1.80 3.81
N GLU A 16 -19.83 -1.52 4.60
CA GLU A 16 -21.15 -1.13 4.10
C GLU A 16 -21.10 0.20 3.35
N GLU A 17 -20.44 1.21 3.90
CA GLU A 17 -20.29 2.52 3.25
C GLU A 17 -19.49 2.44 1.94
N LEU A 18 -18.38 1.69 1.90
CA LEU A 18 -17.55 1.51 0.70
C LEU A 18 -18.19 0.61 -0.36
N ARG A 19 -19.19 -0.20 0.00
CA ARG A 19 -19.99 -0.97 -0.98
C ARG A 19 -21.19 -0.19 -1.50
N GLY A 20 -21.44 1.01 -0.96
CA GLY A 20 -22.53 1.87 -1.39
C GLY A 20 -22.34 2.43 -2.80
N GLU A 21 -23.43 2.76 -3.47
CA GLU A 21 -23.42 3.31 -4.83
C GLU A 21 -22.97 4.78 -4.87
N ASP A 22 -23.12 5.52 -3.77
CA ASP A 22 -22.79 6.94 -3.70
C ASP A 22 -21.28 7.17 -3.58
N LEU A 23 -20.68 7.69 -4.65
CA LEU A 23 -19.27 8.06 -4.72
C LEU A 23 -18.83 8.99 -3.59
N HIS A 24 -19.66 9.97 -3.21
CA HIS A 24 -19.33 10.92 -2.16
C HIS A 24 -19.22 10.22 -0.81
N VAL A 25 -20.13 9.29 -0.52
CA VAL A 25 -20.08 8.46 0.69
C VAL A 25 -18.79 7.66 0.70
N ARG A 26 -18.46 6.93 -0.38
CA ARG A 26 -17.23 6.13 -0.46
C ARG A 26 -15.98 6.97 -0.22
N LEU A 27 -15.88 8.15 -0.86
CA LEU A 27 -14.78 9.09 -0.66
C LEU A 27 -14.65 9.57 0.78
N GLN A 28 -15.76 9.92 1.44
CA GLN A 28 -15.74 10.34 2.84
C GLN A 28 -15.31 9.20 3.77
N SER A 29 -15.69 7.96 3.45
CA SER A 29 -15.31 6.78 4.22
C SER A 29 -13.81 6.48 4.10
N ILE A 30 -13.24 6.57 2.88
CA ILE A 30 -11.78 6.45 2.69
C ILE A 30 -11.02 7.46 3.55
N ARG A 31 -11.47 8.72 3.60
CA ARG A 31 -10.82 9.77 4.42
C ARG A 31 -10.87 9.50 5.92
N LYS A 32 -11.73 8.59 6.38
CA LYS A 32 -11.88 8.20 7.79
C LYS A 32 -11.14 6.90 8.14
N ILE A 33 -10.44 6.25 7.21
CA ILE A 33 -9.76 4.96 7.46
C ILE A 33 -8.80 5.05 8.65
N ALA A 34 -8.07 6.15 8.84
CA ALA A 34 -7.17 6.31 9.99
C ALA A 34 -7.91 6.26 11.34
N THR A 35 -9.11 6.84 11.42
CA THR A 35 -9.97 6.78 12.62
C THR A 35 -10.44 5.35 12.89
N ILE A 36 -10.75 4.60 11.84
CA ILE A 36 -11.18 3.21 11.96
C ILE A 36 -10.00 2.31 12.36
N ALA A 37 -8.83 2.50 11.75
CA ALA A 37 -7.61 1.80 12.11
C ALA A 37 -7.23 2.06 13.57
N LEU A 38 -7.44 3.28 14.07
CA LEU A 38 -7.27 3.62 15.49
C LEU A 38 -8.23 2.82 16.38
N ALA A 39 -9.51 2.74 16.01
CA ALA A 39 -10.53 2.01 16.79
C ALA A 39 -10.31 0.49 16.78
N LEU A 40 -9.88 -0.07 15.65
CA LEU A 40 -9.59 -1.50 15.49
C LEU A 40 -8.30 -1.93 16.21
N GLY A 41 -7.34 -1.00 16.32
CA GLY A 41 -5.99 -1.31 16.79
C GLY A 41 -5.12 -2.00 15.74
N PRO A 42 -3.83 -2.19 16.03
CA PRO A 42 -2.83 -2.55 15.02
C PRO A 42 -2.94 -3.98 14.51
N GLU A 43 -3.37 -4.92 15.34
CA GLU A 43 -3.51 -6.31 14.91
C GLU A 43 -4.63 -6.47 13.89
N LYS A 44 -5.83 -5.98 14.21
CA LYS A 44 -7.00 -6.03 13.31
C LYS A 44 -6.83 -5.13 12.09
N THR A 45 -6.14 -4.00 12.23
CA THR A 45 -5.78 -3.17 11.06
C THR A 45 -5.02 -4.01 10.03
N ARG A 46 -4.00 -4.77 10.46
CA ARG A 46 -3.21 -5.61 9.54
C ARG A 46 -3.97 -6.83 9.03
N SER A 47 -4.75 -7.50 9.88
CA SER A 47 -5.38 -8.78 9.52
C SER A 47 -6.74 -8.65 8.83
N GLN A 48 -7.41 -7.51 8.96
CA GLN A 48 -8.74 -7.28 8.39
C GLN A 48 -8.79 -6.06 7.46
N LEU A 49 -8.40 -4.89 7.97
CA LEU A 49 -8.55 -3.63 7.22
C LEU A 49 -7.64 -3.59 5.99
N ILE A 50 -6.36 -3.93 6.11
CA ILE A 50 -5.44 -3.91 4.96
C ILE A 50 -5.84 -4.89 3.85
N PRO A 51 -6.20 -6.16 4.13
CA PRO A 51 -6.75 -7.06 3.12
C PRO A 51 -7.97 -6.46 2.42
N PHE A 52 -8.91 -5.89 3.18
CA PHE A 52 -10.09 -5.25 2.61
C PHE A 52 -9.73 -4.09 1.66
N LEU A 53 -8.81 -3.20 2.05
CA LEU A 53 -8.35 -2.10 1.17
C LEU A 53 -7.66 -2.61 -0.10
N THR A 54 -7.02 -3.78 -0.03
CA THR A 54 -6.40 -4.43 -1.19
C THR A 54 -7.45 -4.95 -2.17
N GLU A 55 -8.63 -5.32 -1.70
CA GLU A 55 -9.78 -5.71 -2.55
C GLU A 55 -10.51 -4.49 -3.14
N THR A 56 -10.44 -3.32 -2.49
CA THR A 56 -11.08 -2.06 -2.95
C THR A 56 -10.37 -1.39 -4.14
N ILE A 57 -9.32 -2.01 -4.70
CA ILE A 57 -8.51 -1.44 -5.80
C ILE A 57 -9.26 -1.33 -7.14
N TYR A 58 -10.50 -1.84 -7.23
CA TYR A 58 -11.34 -1.83 -8.43
C TYR A 58 -12.48 -0.79 -8.37
N ASP A 59 -12.40 0.17 -7.46
CA ASP A 59 -13.34 1.30 -7.35
C ASP A 59 -13.02 2.42 -8.37
N GLU A 60 -13.77 3.50 -8.35
CA GLU A 60 -13.59 4.68 -9.21
C GLU A 60 -12.26 5.41 -8.91
N ASP A 61 -11.66 6.02 -9.93
CA ASP A 61 -10.32 6.62 -9.87
C ASP A 61 -10.16 7.66 -8.75
N GLU A 62 -11.19 8.45 -8.46
CA GLU A 62 -11.19 9.42 -7.35
C GLU A 62 -11.05 8.76 -5.97
N VAL A 63 -11.70 7.59 -5.80
CA VAL A 63 -11.62 6.78 -4.59
C VAL A 63 -10.23 6.18 -4.47
N LEU A 64 -9.72 5.59 -5.56
CA LEU A 64 -8.39 4.99 -5.60
C LEU A 64 -7.28 6.00 -5.32
N LEU A 65 -7.39 7.21 -5.87
CA LEU A 65 -6.44 8.30 -5.64
C LEU A 65 -6.40 8.69 -4.16
N THR A 66 -7.58 8.83 -3.55
CA THR A 66 -7.70 9.15 -2.13
C THR A 66 -7.17 8.01 -1.26
N LEU A 67 -7.46 6.75 -1.64
CA LEU A 67 -6.99 5.56 -0.95
C LEU A 67 -5.46 5.47 -0.95
N ALA A 68 -4.81 5.69 -2.09
CA ALA A 68 -3.36 5.70 -2.22
C ALA A 68 -2.68 6.73 -1.30
N GLU A 69 -3.33 7.87 -1.05
CA GLU A 69 -2.87 8.87 -0.09
C GLU A 69 -3.07 8.41 1.36
N GLN A 70 -4.26 7.90 1.69
CA GLN A 70 -4.60 7.52 3.05
C GLN A 70 -3.76 6.35 3.56
N ILE A 71 -3.44 5.36 2.72
CA ILE A 71 -2.59 4.22 3.11
C ILE A 71 -1.25 4.69 3.66
N GLY A 72 -0.66 5.75 3.10
CA GLY A 72 0.62 6.30 3.58
C GLY A 72 0.57 6.83 5.01
N THR A 73 -0.61 7.18 5.51
CA THR A 73 -0.80 7.69 6.87
C THR A 73 -1.00 6.56 7.89
N LEU A 74 -1.12 5.31 7.45
CA LEU A 74 -1.48 4.18 8.30
C LEU A 74 -0.33 3.57 9.10
N VAL A 75 0.91 4.03 8.91
CA VAL A 75 2.11 3.49 9.60
C VAL A 75 1.95 3.42 11.12
N PRO A 76 1.49 4.47 11.82
CA PRO A 76 1.32 4.40 13.28
C PRO A 76 0.24 3.39 13.69
N TYR A 77 -0.77 3.20 12.84
CA TYR A 77 -1.94 2.37 13.12
C TYR A 77 -1.71 0.89 12.81
N VAL A 78 -0.70 0.53 12.02
CA VAL A 78 -0.29 -0.87 11.84
C VAL A 78 0.72 -1.35 12.89
N GLY A 79 1.08 -0.53 13.88
CA GLY A 79 2.11 -0.85 14.87
C GLY A 79 3.48 -0.27 14.55
N GLY A 80 3.54 0.77 13.72
CA GLY A 80 4.76 1.51 13.41
C GLY A 80 5.62 0.89 12.32
N SER A 81 6.85 1.39 12.20
CA SER A 81 7.84 1.02 11.18
C SER A 81 8.12 -0.48 11.08
N GLU A 82 8.04 -1.23 12.19
CA GLU A 82 8.22 -2.69 12.20
C GLU A 82 7.21 -3.40 11.28
N TYR A 83 5.99 -2.87 11.20
CA TYR A 83 4.89 -3.42 10.43
C TYR A 83 4.54 -2.61 9.18
N ALA A 84 5.30 -1.57 8.83
CA ALA A 84 5.05 -0.76 7.64
C ALA A 84 4.97 -1.58 6.34
N HIS A 85 5.67 -2.72 6.29
CA HIS A 85 5.64 -3.66 5.18
C HIS A 85 4.24 -4.23 4.88
N SER A 86 3.33 -4.24 5.85
CA SER A 86 1.95 -4.69 5.62
C SER A 86 1.19 -3.75 4.67
N LEU A 87 1.62 -2.51 4.49
CA LEU A 87 0.98 -1.52 3.62
C LEU A 87 1.41 -1.66 2.14
N LEU A 88 2.44 -2.46 1.86
CA LEU A 88 2.96 -2.64 0.51
C LEU A 88 1.97 -3.31 -0.47
N PRO A 89 1.23 -4.37 -0.10
CA PRO A 89 0.30 -5.03 -1.03
C PRO A 89 -0.74 -4.11 -1.68
N PRO A 90 -1.53 -3.30 -0.94
CA PRO A 90 -2.51 -2.42 -1.59
C PRO A 90 -1.83 -1.33 -2.44
N LEU A 91 -0.67 -0.82 -2.01
CA LEU A 91 0.09 0.16 -2.80
C LEU A 91 0.71 -0.44 -4.06
N GLU A 92 1.16 -1.70 -4.04
CA GLU A 92 1.65 -2.42 -5.21
C GLU A 92 0.53 -2.56 -6.25
N SER A 93 -0.67 -2.95 -5.81
CA SER A 93 -1.85 -3.03 -6.66
C SER A 93 -2.22 -1.67 -7.26
N LEU A 94 -2.26 -0.62 -6.45
CA LEU A 94 -2.54 0.76 -6.91
C LEU A 94 -1.45 1.28 -7.85
N ALA A 95 -0.20 0.85 -7.68
CA ALA A 95 0.91 1.19 -8.58
C ALA A 95 0.86 0.45 -9.92
N ALA A 96 -0.05 -0.52 -10.09
CA ALA A 96 -0.21 -1.29 -11.33
C ALA A 96 -1.45 -0.89 -12.14
N VAL A 97 -2.31 -0.02 -11.63
CA VAL A 97 -3.56 0.40 -12.31
C VAL A 97 -3.28 1.22 -13.58
N GLU A 98 -4.26 1.28 -14.46
CA GLU A 98 -4.18 2.00 -15.74
C GLU A 98 -4.18 3.52 -15.55
N GLU A 99 -4.99 4.03 -14.61
CA GLU A 99 -5.08 5.47 -14.34
C GLU A 99 -3.75 6.00 -13.82
N THR A 100 -3.19 6.95 -14.56
CA THR A 100 -1.83 7.45 -14.34
C THR A 100 -1.73 8.28 -13.08
N VAL A 101 -2.76 9.07 -12.76
CA VAL A 101 -2.75 9.92 -11.57
C VAL A 101 -2.78 9.09 -10.29
N VAL A 102 -3.57 8.00 -10.28
CA VAL A 102 -3.61 7.05 -9.15
C VAL A 102 -2.26 6.36 -8.99
N ARG A 103 -1.68 5.88 -10.10
CA ARG A 103 -0.39 5.19 -10.11
C ARG A 103 0.75 6.07 -9.62
N ASP A 104 0.83 7.32 -10.08
CA ASP A 104 1.84 8.28 -9.64
C ASP A 104 1.71 8.57 -8.14
N ARG A 105 0.48 8.69 -7.63
CA ARG A 105 0.24 8.86 -6.19
C ARG A 105 0.66 7.64 -5.38
N ALA A 106 0.35 6.43 -5.83
CA ALA A 106 0.78 5.20 -5.17
C ALA A 106 2.31 5.10 -5.09
N VAL A 107 3.00 5.42 -6.18
CA VAL A 107 4.47 5.49 -6.22
C VAL A 107 5.01 6.55 -5.27
N GLU A 108 4.41 7.75 -5.22
CA GLU A 108 4.80 8.80 -4.28
C GLU A 108 4.66 8.32 -2.82
N THR A 109 3.54 7.66 -2.49
CA THR A 109 3.32 7.08 -1.17
C THR A 109 4.35 6.00 -0.85
N LEU A 110 4.65 5.09 -1.78
CA LEU A 110 5.68 4.07 -1.60
C LEU A 110 7.07 4.67 -1.34
N ARG A 111 7.41 5.78 -2.02
CA ARG A 111 8.67 6.49 -1.79
C ARG A 111 8.74 7.10 -0.39
N LYS A 112 7.63 7.67 0.11
CA LYS A 112 7.53 8.22 1.46
C LYS A 112 7.58 7.15 2.55
N LEU A 113 7.08 5.95 2.24
CA LEU A 113 7.06 4.81 3.16
C LEU A 113 8.39 4.06 3.25
N ALA A 114 9.20 4.10 2.19
CA ALA A 114 10.48 3.40 2.17
C ALA A 114 11.41 3.79 3.34
N PRO A 115 11.56 5.08 3.73
CA PRO A 115 12.27 5.48 4.95
C PRO A 115 11.90 4.71 6.21
N ASP A 116 10.63 4.31 6.37
CA ASP A 116 10.12 3.60 7.54
C ASP A 116 10.51 2.12 7.58
N HIS A 117 11.13 1.59 6.53
CA HIS A 117 11.60 0.22 6.49
C HIS A 117 13.06 0.13 6.92
N THR A 118 13.35 -0.82 7.83
CA THR A 118 14.73 -1.23 8.13
C THR A 118 15.38 -1.84 6.88
N THR A 119 16.72 -1.95 6.87
CA THR A 119 17.43 -2.60 5.76
C THR A 119 16.95 -4.03 5.53
N GLU A 120 16.70 -4.78 6.61
CA GLU A 120 16.21 -6.16 6.56
C GLU A 120 14.77 -6.21 6.01
N ALA A 121 13.90 -5.29 6.42
CA ALA A 121 12.52 -5.22 5.91
C ALA A 121 12.49 -4.80 4.44
N MET A 122 13.37 -3.90 4.01
CA MET A 122 13.55 -3.53 2.60
C MET A 122 13.93 -4.75 1.76
N GLU A 123 14.93 -5.51 2.19
CA GLU A 123 15.38 -6.71 1.48
C GLU A 123 14.31 -7.81 1.44
N ARG A 124 13.56 -7.98 2.55
CA ARG A 124 12.56 -9.05 2.69
C ARG A 124 11.23 -8.75 1.99
N TYR A 125 10.80 -7.51 1.94
CA TYR A 125 9.44 -7.15 1.49
C TYR A 125 9.43 -6.15 0.32
N PHE A 126 10.17 -5.05 0.45
CA PHE A 126 10.15 -3.97 -0.55
C PHE A 126 10.84 -4.40 -1.86
N ASN A 127 12.00 -5.04 -1.78
CA ASN A 127 12.76 -5.49 -2.96
C ASN A 127 11.98 -6.55 -3.77
N PRO A 128 11.36 -7.58 -3.16
CA PRO A 128 10.48 -8.49 -3.88
C PRO A 128 9.28 -7.82 -4.53
N MET A 129 8.66 -6.82 -3.88
CA MET A 129 7.57 -6.04 -4.47
C MET A 129 8.05 -5.26 -5.70
N LEU A 130 9.17 -4.54 -5.57
CA LEU A 130 9.77 -3.81 -6.69
C LEU A 130 10.14 -4.75 -7.85
N HIS A 131 10.63 -5.95 -7.53
CA HIS A 131 10.91 -6.97 -8.53
C HIS A 131 9.64 -7.39 -9.27
N ARG A 132 8.55 -7.69 -8.56
CA ARG A 132 7.26 -8.03 -9.19
C ARG A 132 6.73 -6.90 -10.07
N LEU A 133 6.90 -5.64 -9.66
CA LEU A 133 6.51 -4.50 -10.49
C LEU A 133 7.35 -4.43 -11.78
N ALA A 134 8.67 -4.57 -11.67
CA ALA A 134 9.60 -4.48 -12.79
C ALA A 134 9.45 -5.64 -13.79
N THR A 135 9.13 -6.85 -13.32
CA THR A 135 8.94 -8.04 -14.16
C THR A 135 7.47 -8.33 -14.46
N GLY A 136 6.56 -7.41 -14.11
CA GLY A 136 5.14 -7.58 -14.36
C GLY A 136 4.81 -7.59 -15.86
N ASP A 137 3.81 -8.38 -16.25
CA ASP A 137 3.37 -8.48 -17.65
C ASP A 137 2.84 -7.13 -18.19
N TRP A 138 2.23 -6.34 -17.31
CA TRP A 138 1.64 -5.05 -17.63
C TRP A 138 2.67 -3.92 -17.61
N PHE A 139 2.67 -3.08 -18.66
CA PHE A 139 3.61 -1.97 -18.78
C PHE A 139 3.41 -0.89 -17.69
N THR A 140 2.20 -0.74 -17.17
CA THR A 140 1.83 0.18 -16.09
C THR A 140 2.69 -0.11 -14.84
N SER A 141 2.74 -1.37 -14.46
CA SER A 141 3.54 -1.91 -13.36
C SER A 141 5.05 -1.62 -13.54
N ARG A 142 5.57 -1.90 -14.74
CA ARG A 142 6.99 -1.65 -15.06
C ARG A 142 7.35 -0.16 -15.03
N THR A 143 6.43 0.69 -15.46
CA THR A 143 6.59 2.16 -15.41
C THR A 143 6.72 2.65 -13.96
N SER A 144 5.89 2.13 -13.05
CA SER A 144 6.00 2.42 -11.62
C SER A 144 7.31 1.96 -11.01
N ALA A 145 7.80 0.78 -11.40
CA ALA A 145 9.07 0.24 -10.91
C ALA A 145 10.25 1.19 -11.19
N CYS A 146 10.32 1.76 -12.40
CA CYS A 146 11.35 2.74 -12.80
C CYS A 146 11.51 3.88 -11.78
N ALA A 147 10.39 4.36 -11.24
CA ALA A 147 10.37 5.45 -10.28
C ALA A 147 10.89 5.03 -8.88
N LEU A 148 10.71 3.77 -8.49
CA LEU A 148 11.03 3.27 -7.16
C LEU A 148 12.50 2.88 -6.97
N PHE A 149 13.22 2.55 -8.05
CA PHE A 149 14.64 2.20 -7.98
C PHE A 149 15.52 3.27 -7.33
N SER A 150 15.19 4.55 -7.54
CA SER A 150 15.90 5.69 -6.93
C SER A 150 15.93 5.65 -5.40
N VAL A 151 14.93 5.02 -4.77
CA VAL A 151 14.80 4.93 -3.31
C VAL A 151 15.51 3.71 -2.75
N VAL A 152 15.57 2.62 -3.51
CA VAL A 152 16.22 1.39 -3.08
C VAL A 152 17.73 1.44 -3.30
N TYR A 153 18.18 2.02 -4.42
CA TYR A 153 19.58 2.01 -4.83
C TYR A 153 20.58 2.51 -3.76
N PRO A 154 20.32 3.62 -3.03
CA PRO A 154 21.22 4.09 -1.96
C PRO A 154 21.34 3.13 -0.77
N ARG A 155 20.41 2.18 -0.63
CA ARG A 155 20.29 1.25 0.50
C ARG A 155 20.82 -0.15 0.19
N VAL A 156 21.20 -0.41 -1.06
CA VAL A 156 21.81 -1.68 -1.47
C VAL A 156 23.25 -1.74 -0.93
N ARG A 157 23.56 -2.75 -0.11
CA ARG A 157 24.93 -3.00 0.37
C ARG A 157 25.88 -3.17 -0.82
N SER A 158 27.08 -2.61 -0.74
CA SER A 158 28.06 -2.56 -1.85
C SER A 158 28.39 -3.92 -2.48
N SER A 159 28.27 -5.02 -1.72
CA SER A 159 28.46 -6.40 -2.20
C SER A 159 27.37 -6.90 -3.15
N ASN A 160 26.16 -6.31 -3.11
CA ASN A 160 24.99 -6.73 -3.88
C ASN A 160 24.66 -5.78 -5.05
N VAL A 161 25.40 -4.68 -5.18
CA VAL A 161 25.20 -3.68 -6.25
C VAL A 161 25.38 -4.31 -7.64
N GLY A 162 26.28 -5.28 -7.79
CA GLY A 162 26.46 -6.01 -9.05
C GLY A 162 25.20 -6.74 -9.52
N ASN A 163 24.51 -7.44 -8.62
CA ASN A 163 23.27 -8.15 -8.94
C ASN A 163 22.12 -7.17 -9.22
N TYR A 164 22.08 -6.04 -8.52
CA TYR A 164 21.09 -4.99 -8.72
C TYR A 164 21.27 -4.26 -10.07
N LEU A 165 22.52 -4.05 -10.50
CA LEU A 165 22.86 -3.49 -11.81
C LEU A 165 22.61 -4.48 -12.96
N ILE A 166 22.77 -5.79 -12.73
CA ILE A 166 22.38 -6.81 -13.71
C ILE A 166 20.86 -6.82 -13.86
N PHE A 167 20.12 -6.76 -12.75
CA PHE A 167 18.67 -6.68 -12.75
C PHE A 167 18.13 -5.48 -13.55
N LEU A 168 18.67 -4.29 -13.31
CA LEU A 168 18.34 -3.07 -14.07
C LEU A 168 18.68 -3.13 -15.57
N LYS A 169 19.56 -4.05 -16.01
CA LYS A 169 19.94 -4.22 -17.41
C LYS A 169 19.08 -5.25 -18.17
N THR A 170 18.33 -6.08 -17.44
CA THR A 170 17.50 -7.16 -17.99
C THR A 170 16.00 -6.85 -17.99
N SER A 171 15.57 -5.78 -17.32
CA SER A 171 14.23 -5.19 -17.40
C SER A 171 14.15 -4.15 -18.51
#